data_AF-A0A3N4S8A1-F1
#
_entry.id   AF-A0A3N4S8A1-F1
#
_cell.length_a   1.000
_cell.length_b   1.000
_cell.length_c   1.000
_cell.angle_alpha   90.00
_cell.angle_beta   90.00
_cell.angle_gamma   90.00
#
_symmetry.space_group_name_H-M   'P 1'
#
loop_
_entity.id
_entity.type
_entity.pdbx_description
1 polymer ?
#
loop_
_entity_poly.entity_id
_entity_poly.type
_entity_poly.pdbx_seq_one_letter_code
_entity_poly.pdbx_strand_id
1 'polypeptide(L)'
;MNEDSESRIEAGTVVYDPRSDKVGEYRGNAGPYALLRPVSGGREWEARPESLRPATAEERLSAEVRAVNRRSSTPGYPALEAPAPEPVPGCTACAEFAAQRAGAEARCDASAATDAHVLLRRHLRRDHWGTHPRRTFRFVPYLITQDDTAEPEYEAYCVSGEEADCGAASGPCASPAAVEEWQRGHTRDTRHVRYRRSFTDYAVLEPEGTRRS
;
A
#
# COMPACT_ATOMS: atom_id res chain seq x y z
N MET A 1 -33.87 31.75 -27.15
CA MET A 1 -33.95 31.39 -25.73
C MET A 1 -33.87 29.88 -25.73
N ASN A 2 -32.70 29.36 -25.40
CA ASN A 2 -32.24 28.06 -25.88
C ASN A 2 -32.88 26.91 -25.11
N GLU A 3 -33.28 25.93 -25.91
CA GLU A 3 -33.91 24.66 -25.60
C GLU A 3 -33.16 23.85 -24.53
N ASP A 4 -33.95 23.34 -23.59
CA ASP A 4 -33.65 22.27 -22.64
C ASP A 4 -32.92 21.09 -23.32
N SER A 5 -31.61 21.01 -23.09
CA SER A 5 -30.85 19.76 -23.26
C SER A 5 -30.68 19.09 -21.90
N GLU A 6 -31.81 18.70 -21.29
CA GLU A 6 -31.80 17.75 -20.19
C GLU A 6 -31.34 16.39 -20.73
N SER A 7 -30.08 16.03 -20.43
CA SER A 7 -29.51 14.73 -20.69
C SER A 7 -30.41 13.61 -20.14
N ARG A 8 -31.07 12.87 -21.04
CA ARG A 8 -31.90 11.67 -20.79
C ARG A 8 -31.04 10.45 -20.44
N ILE A 9 -30.14 10.57 -19.47
CA ILE A 9 -29.36 9.46 -18.95
C ILE A 9 -29.84 9.22 -17.52
N GLU A 10 -30.32 8.01 -17.25
CA GLU A 10 -30.80 7.65 -15.92
C GLU A 10 -29.61 7.47 -14.97
N ALA A 11 -29.73 8.01 -13.75
CA ALA A 11 -28.74 7.81 -12.69
C ALA A 11 -28.51 6.31 -12.45
N GLY A 12 -27.26 5.89 -12.39
CA GLY A 12 -26.85 4.49 -12.34
C GLY A 12 -26.48 3.88 -13.70
N THR A 13 -26.74 4.58 -14.82
CA THR A 13 -26.33 4.11 -16.15
C THR A 13 -24.81 4.16 -16.30
N VAL A 14 -24.22 3.06 -16.76
CA VAL A 14 -22.79 3.02 -17.10
C VAL A 14 -22.58 3.63 -18.49
N VAL A 15 -21.83 4.73 -18.52
CA VAL A 15 -21.55 5.54 -19.70
C VAL A 15 -20.05 5.57 -19.98
N TYR A 16 -19.72 5.71 -21.26
CA TYR A 16 -18.36 5.93 -21.75
C TYR A 16 -18.18 7.41 -22.09
N ASP A 17 -17.08 7.97 -21.61
CA ASP A 17 -16.61 9.32 -21.93
C ASP A 17 -15.45 9.26 -22.93
N PRO A 18 -15.68 9.59 -24.22
CA PRO A 18 -14.65 9.56 -25.25
C PRO A 18 -13.52 10.57 -25.03
N ARG A 19 -13.74 11.63 -24.24
CA ARG A 19 -12.72 12.66 -24.02
C ARG A 19 -11.67 12.22 -23.01
N SER A 20 -12.09 11.44 -22.02
CA SER A 20 -11.20 10.94 -20.98
C SER A 20 -10.79 9.48 -21.17
N ASP A 21 -11.33 8.80 -22.18
CA ASP A 21 -11.18 7.36 -22.46
C ASP A 21 -11.50 6.51 -21.21
N LYS A 22 -12.62 6.83 -20.55
CA LYS A 22 -13.03 6.25 -19.27
C LYS A 22 -14.49 5.83 -19.27
N VAL A 23 -14.77 4.80 -18.46
CA VAL A 23 -16.11 4.28 -18.20
C VAL A 23 -16.51 4.58 -16.77
N GLY A 24 -17.70 5.16 -16.59
CA GLY A 24 -18.22 5.58 -15.29
C GLY A 24 -19.72 5.39 -15.15
N GLU A 25 -20.18 5.27 -13.90
CA GLU A 25 -21.58 5.31 -13.53
C GLU A 25 -22.04 6.78 -13.51
N TYR A 26 -23.08 7.11 -14.26
CA TYR A 26 -23.69 8.44 -14.26
C TYR A 26 -24.42 8.69 -12.95
N ARG A 27 -24.05 9.75 -12.22
CA ARG A 27 -24.62 10.08 -10.89
C ARG A 27 -25.67 11.21 -10.95
N GLY A 28 -25.74 11.93 -12.07
CA GLY A 28 -26.62 13.09 -12.25
C GLY A 28 -25.88 14.26 -12.89
N ASN A 29 -26.54 15.42 -12.99
CA ASN A 29 -25.92 16.64 -13.50
C ASN A 29 -25.48 17.55 -12.35
N ALA A 30 -24.30 18.15 -12.48
CA ALA A 30 -23.80 19.25 -11.68
C ALA A 30 -23.70 20.49 -12.59
N GLY A 31 -24.80 21.25 -12.68
CA GLY A 31 -24.92 22.36 -13.64
C GLY A 31 -24.87 21.86 -15.10
N PRO A 32 -24.03 22.43 -15.98
CA PRO A 32 -23.95 22.02 -17.38
C PRO A 32 -23.16 20.72 -17.61
N TYR A 33 -22.64 20.10 -16.54
CA TYR A 33 -21.81 18.90 -16.63
C TYR A 33 -22.50 17.68 -16.00
N ALA A 34 -22.25 16.52 -16.58
CA ALA A 34 -22.58 15.22 -16.03
C ALA A 34 -21.52 14.81 -15.00
N LEU A 35 -21.94 14.39 -13.80
CA LEU A 35 -21.05 13.83 -12.78
C LEU A 35 -20.97 12.31 -12.94
N LEU A 36 -19.75 11.80 -13.14
CA LEU A 36 -19.47 10.37 -13.35
C LEU A 36 -18.63 9.81 -12.21
N ARG A 37 -18.98 8.61 -11.76
CA ARG A 37 -18.22 7.85 -10.76
C ARG A 37 -17.48 6.68 -11.41
N PRO A 38 -16.17 6.50 -11.18
CA PRO A 38 -15.45 5.39 -11.80
C PRO A 38 -15.96 4.03 -11.32
N VAL A 39 -16.14 3.07 -12.24
CA VAL A 39 -16.50 1.68 -11.90
C VAL A 39 -15.43 1.01 -11.03
N SER A 40 -14.18 1.48 -11.14
CA SER A 40 -13.05 1.01 -10.33
C SER A 40 -12.98 1.57 -8.91
N GLY A 41 -13.87 2.50 -8.54
CA GLY A 41 -13.63 3.41 -7.43
C GLY A 41 -12.56 4.46 -7.78
N GLY A 42 -12.54 5.56 -7.03
CA GLY A 42 -11.67 6.71 -7.27
C GLY A 42 -12.44 8.02 -7.32
N ARG A 43 -11.73 9.10 -7.71
CA ARG A 43 -12.30 10.46 -7.77
C ARG A 43 -13.34 10.55 -8.88
N GLU A 44 -14.52 11.07 -8.53
CA GLU A 44 -15.58 11.42 -9.47
C GLU A 44 -15.07 12.50 -10.44
N TRP A 45 -15.57 12.49 -11.68
CA TRP A 45 -15.19 13.48 -12.68
C TRP A 45 -16.40 14.04 -13.41
N GLU A 46 -16.23 15.25 -13.92
CA GLU A 46 -17.22 15.97 -14.69
C GLU A 46 -17.00 15.73 -16.18
N ALA A 47 -18.07 15.42 -16.91
CA ALA A 47 -18.05 15.23 -18.36
C ALA A 47 -19.17 16.04 -19.01
N ARG A 48 -19.04 16.32 -20.32
CA ARG A 48 -20.11 16.98 -21.06
C ARG A 48 -21.20 15.96 -21.39
N PRO A 49 -22.47 16.19 -20.99
CA PRO A 49 -23.53 15.20 -21.22
C PRO A 49 -23.69 14.85 -22.71
N GLU A 50 -23.51 15.81 -23.62
CA GLU A 50 -23.59 15.56 -25.06
C GLU A 50 -22.47 14.68 -25.63
N SER A 51 -21.37 14.51 -24.89
CA SER A 51 -20.25 13.62 -25.28
C SER A 51 -20.41 12.20 -24.74
N LEU A 52 -21.35 11.99 -23.82
CA LEU A 52 -21.54 10.69 -23.17
C LEU A 52 -22.39 9.77 -24.04
N ARG A 53 -21.97 8.51 -24.10
CA ARG A 53 -22.78 7.45 -24.68
C ARG A 53 -22.88 6.26 -23.73
N PRO A 54 -23.92 5.43 -23.84
CA PRO A 54 -23.96 4.15 -23.16
C PRO A 54 -22.68 3.35 -23.45
N ALA A 55 -22.05 2.82 -22.40
CA ALA A 55 -20.92 1.93 -22.56
C ALA A 55 -21.39 0.59 -23.16
N THR A 56 -20.64 0.06 -24.13
CA THR A 56 -20.89 -1.27 -24.70
C THR A 56 -20.64 -2.36 -23.65
N ALA A 57 -21.15 -3.57 -23.89
CA ALA A 57 -20.90 -4.70 -23.00
C ALA A 57 -19.41 -5.00 -22.83
N GLU A 58 -18.61 -4.85 -23.89
CA GLU A 58 -17.16 -5.02 -23.87
C GLU A 58 -16.46 -3.95 -23.03
N GLU A 59 -16.86 -2.69 -23.17
CA GLU A 59 -16.29 -1.58 -22.39
C GLU A 59 -16.59 -1.70 -20.90
N ARG A 60 -17.80 -2.16 -20.55
CA ARG A 60 -18.19 -2.49 -19.18
C ARG A 60 -17.33 -3.62 -18.62
N LEU A 61 -17.22 -4.74 -19.35
CA LEU A 61 -16.41 -5.88 -18.93
C LEU A 61 -14.93 -5.51 -18.76
N SER A 62 -14.39 -4.74 -19.70
CA SER A 62 -13.00 -4.26 -19.65
C SER A 62 -12.77 -3.34 -18.43
N ALA A 63 -13.71 -2.45 -18.13
CA ALA A 63 -13.66 -1.59 -16.95
C ALA A 63 -13.73 -2.38 -15.64
N GLU A 64 -14.59 -3.39 -15.56
CA GLU A 64 -14.71 -4.30 -14.41
C GLU A 64 -13.45 -5.14 -14.20
N VAL A 65 -12.91 -5.75 -15.27
CA VAL A 65 -11.67 -6.53 -15.21
C VAL A 65 -10.50 -5.64 -14.77
N ARG A 66 -10.37 -4.43 -15.32
CA ARG A 66 -9.35 -3.46 -14.88
C ARG A 66 -9.54 -3.03 -13.43
N ALA A 67 -10.78 -2.96 -12.94
CA ALA A 67 -11.06 -2.67 -11.53
C ALA A 67 -10.65 -3.82 -10.61
N VAL A 68 -10.96 -5.06 -10.97
CA VAL A 68 -10.55 -6.27 -10.23
C VAL A 68 -9.03 -6.38 -10.20
N ASN A 69 -8.37 -6.20 -11.35
CA ASN A 69 -6.91 -6.25 -11.45
C ASN A 69 -6.25 -5.19 -10.58
N ARG A 70 -6.76 -3.95 -10.58
CA ARG A 70 -6.24 -2.88 -9.71
C ARG A 70 -6.42 -3.17 -8.22
N ARG A 71 -7.57 -3.72 -7.80
CA ARG A 71 -7.80 -4.13 -6.40
C ARG A 71 -6.90 -5.29 -5.96
N SER A 72 -6.50 -6.13 -6.91
CA SER A 72 -5.62 -7.27 -6.65
C SER A 72 -4.14 -6.87 -6.58
N SER A 73 -3.79 -5.67 -7.03
CA SER A 73 -2.43 -5.12 -6.88
C SER A 73 -2.27 -4.51 -5.48
N THR A 74 -1.35 -5.04 -4.68
CA THR A 74 -1.02 -4.53 -3.35
C THR A 74 -0.53 -3.07 -3.43
N PRO A 75 -1.23 -2.09 -2.82
CA PRO A 75 -0.77 -0.70 -2.77
C PRO A 75 0.44 -0.56 -1.83
N GLY A 76 1.44 0.24 -2.22
CA GLY A 76 2.56 0.62 -1.34
C GLY A 76 3.83 -0.23 -1.48
N TYR A 77 3.77 -1.34 -2.20
CA TYR A 77 4.97 -1.91 -2.82
C TYR A 77 5.06 -1.33 -4.23
N PRO A 78 6.20 -0.76 -4.67
CA PRO A 78 6.45 -0.77 -6.08
C PRO A 78 6.31 -2.24 -6.49
N ALA A 79 5.45 -2.52 -7.46
CA ALA A 79 5.76 -3.63 -8.32
C ALA A 79 7.17 -3.30 -8.82
N LEU A 80 8.20 -3.84 -8.14
CA LEU A 80 9.41 -4.19 -8.83
C LEU A 80 8.85 -5.02 -9.96
N GLU A 81 8.70 -4.42 -11.15
CA GLU A 81 8.29 -5.13 -12.34
C GLU A 81 9.32 -6.22 -12.43
N ALA A 82 8.97 -7.40 -11.91
CA ALA A 82 9.92 -8.46 -11.75
C ALA A 82 10.43 -8.70 -13.17
N PRO A 83 11.73 -8.49 -13.43
CA PRO A 83 12.24 -8.45 -14.79
C PRO A 83 11.75 -9.69 -15.50
N ALA A 84 11.23 -9.49 -16.71
CA ALA A 84 10.59 -10.56 -17.43
C ALA A 84 11.57 -11.75 -17.49
N PRO A 85 11.10 -12.98 -17.20
CA PRO A 85 11.99 -14.11 -17.03
C PRO A 85 12.81 -14.33 -18.31
N GLU A 86 14.10 -14.56 -18.13
CA GLU A 86 15.04 -14.86 -19.20
C GLU A 86 14.97 -16.34 -19.57
N PRO A 87 15.20 -16.69 -20.86
CA PRO A 87 15.24 -18.07 -21.30
C PRO A 87 16.44 -18.81 -20.70
N VAL A 88 16.27 -20.09 -20.33
CA VAL A 88 17.40 -20.94 -19.91
C VAL A 88 18.33 -21.17 -21.11
N PRO A 89 19.64 -20.92 -20.98
CA PRO A 89 20.59 -21.24 -22.06
C PRO A 89 20.46 -22.70 -22.51
N GLY A 90 20.33 -22.91 -23.81
CA GLY A 90 20.20 -24.25 -24.41
C GLY A 90 18.78 -24.84 -24.43
N CYS A 91 17.78 -24.17 -23.85
CA CYS A 91 16.39 -24.59 -24.01
C CYS A 91 15.71 -23.87 -25.18
N THR A 92 15.41 -24.60 -26.25
CA THR A 92 14.77 -24.05 -27.46
C THR A 92 13.39 -23.47 -27.17
N ALA A 93 12.55 -24.16 -26.40
CA ALA A 93 11.20 -23.68 -26.07
C ALA A 93 11.23 -22.35 -25.28
N CYS A 94 12.20 -22.19 -24.37
CA CYS A 94 12.41 -20.91 -23.68
C CYS A 94 12.74 -19.78 -24.66
N ALA A 95 13.67 -20.03 -25.59
CA ALA A 95 14.10 -19.06 -26.57
C ALA A 95 12.97 -18.66 -27.53
N GLU A 96 12.12 -19.61 -27.92
CA GLU A 96 10.95 -19.37 -28.77
C GLU A 96 9.94 -18.43 -28.09
N PHE A 97 9.57 -18.68 -26.83
CA PHE A 97 8.65 -17.79 -26.10
C PHE A 97 9.26 -16.39 -25.87
N ALA A 98 10.56 -16.30 -25.59
CA ALA A 98 11.24 -15.01 -25.45
C ALA A 98 11.26 -14.23 -26.78
N ALA A 99 11.54 -14.89 -27.91
CA ALA A 99 11.50 -14.29 -29.23
C ALA A 99 10.08 -13.87 -29.65
N GLN A 100 9.07 -14.69 -29.31
CA GLN A 100 7.66 -14.37 -29.55
C GLN A 100 7.25 -13.10 -28.80
N ARG A 101 7.65 -12.97 -27.52
CA ARG A 101 7.41 -11.76 -26.71
C ARG A 101 8.07 -10.53 -27.33
N ALA A 102 9.37 -10.60 -27.65
CA ALA A 102 10.09 -9.49 -28.27
C ALA A 102 9.49 -9.07 -29.62
N GLY A 103 9.05 -10.05 -30.43
CA GLY A 103 8.36 -9.78 -31.70
C GLY A 103 6.98 -9.15 -31.51
N ALA A 104 6.24 -9.50 -30.45
CA ALA A 104 4.97 -8.88 -30.11
C ALA A 104 5.16 -7.44 -29.61
N GLU A 105 6.15 -7.20 -28.74
CA GLU A 105 6.53 -5.87 -28.26
C GLU A 105 6.94 -4.95 -29.42
N ALA A 106 7.76 -5.43 -30.35
CA ALA A 106 8.18 -4.67 -31.53
C ALA A 106 7.01 -4.25 -32.44
N ARG A 107 5.90 -4.99 -32.42
CA ARG A 107 4.67 -4.68 -33.17
C ARG A 107 3.59 -4.03 -32.31
N CYS A 108 3.90 -3.69 -31.05
CA CYS A 108 2.98 -3.12 -30.07
C CYS A 108 1.72 -3.99 -29.81
N ASP A 109 1.85 -5.32 -29.85
CA ASP A 109 0.78 -6.27 -29.53
C ASP A 109 0.87 -6.72 -28.06
N ALA A 110 0.21 -5.96 -27.19
CA ALA A 110 0.26 -6.17 -25.74
C ALA A 110 -0.32 -7.52 -25.29
N SER A 111 -1.33 -8.02 -26.00
CA SER A 111 -1.96 -9.31 -25.69
C SER A 111 -1.00 -10.45 -25.98
N ALA A 112 -0.43 -10.49 -27.20
CA ALA A 112 0.53 -11.53 -27.58
C ALA A 112 1.80 -11.49 -26.70
N ALA A 113 2.27 -10.31 -26.30
CA ALA A 113 3.40 -10.17 -25.39
C ALA A 113 3.09 -10.76 -24.00
N THR A 114 1.88 -10.51 -23.48
CA THR A 114 1.42 -11.05 -22.20
C THR A 114 1.28 -12.58 -22.26
N ASP A 115 0.69 -13.11 -23.33
CA ASP A 115 0.52 -14.55 -23.52
C ASP A 115 1.87 -15.28 -23.58
N ALA A 116 2.82 -14.76 -24.37
CA ALA A 116 4.18 -15.29 -24.45
C ALA A 116 4.88 -15.26 -23.08
N HIS A 117 4.68 -14.21 -22.28
CA HIS A 117 5.21 -14.12 -20.91
C HIS A 117 4.59 -15.18 -19.97
N VAL A 118 3.26 -15.38 -20.04
CA VAL A 118 2.57 -16.41 -19.25
C VAL A 118 3.03 -17.81 -19.63
N LEU A 119 3.16 -18.09 -20.93
CA LEU A 119 3.65 -19.37 -21.45
C LEU A 119 5.09 -19.66 -21.02
N LEU A 120 5.97 -18.66 -21.10
CA LEU A 120 7.35 -18.79 -20.60
C LEU A 120 7.34 -19.12 -19.10
N ARG A 121 6.64 -18.34 -18.26
CA ARG A 121 6.54 -18.60 -16.81
C ARG A 121 6.01 -20.00 -16.49
N ARG A 122 5.03 -20.49 -17.26
CA ARG A 122 4.47 -21.84 -17.12
C ARG A 122 5.50 -22.91 -17.46
N HIS A 123 6.20 -22.75 -18.60
CA HIS A 123 7.25 -23.67 -19.04
C HIS A 123 8.40 -23.72 -18.04
N LEU A 124 8.91 -22.57 -17.58
CA LEU A 124 9.99 -22.52 -16.58
C LEU A 124 9.60 -23.24 -15.28
N ARG A 125 8.35 -23.09 -14.83
CA ARG A 125 7.84 -23.76 -13.63
C ARG A 125 7.75 -25.28 -13.80
N ARG A 126 7.32 -25.75 -14.97
CA ARG A 126 7.11 -27.16 -15.26
C ARG A 126 8.41 -27.90 -15.54
N ASP A 127 9.29 -27.29 -16.36
CA ASP A 127 10.39 -27.97 -17.03
C ASP A 127 11.78 -27.53 -16.51
N HIS A 128 11.88 -26.38 -15.83
CA HIS A 128 13.14 -25.83 -15.30
C HIS A 128 13.08 -25.56 -13.80
N TRP A 129 12.31 -26.37 -13.06
CA TRP A 129 12.28 -26.34 -11.61
C TRP A 129 13.70 -26.54 -11.03
N GLY A 130 14.32 -25.45 -10.53
CA GLY A 130 15.64 -25.44 -9.90
C GLY A 130 16.78 -24.79 -10.70
N THR A 131 16.60 -24.52 -12.00
CA THR A 131 17.66 -23.91 -12.86
C THR A 131 17.56 -22.38 -12.93
N HIS A 132 16.39 -21.81 -12.61
CA HIS A 132 16.28 -20.36 -12.42
C HIS A 132 16.64 -19.97 -10.99
N PRO A 133 17.47 -18.93 -10.78
CA PRO A 133 17.74 -18.41 -9.45
C PRO A 133 16.42 -17.87 -8.88
N ARG A 134 15.81 -18.64 -7.97
CA ARG A 134 14.77 -18.07 -7.10
C ARG A 134 15.49 -17.17 -6.11
N ARG A 135 15.04 -15.93 -5.96
CA ARG A 135 15.31 -15.18 -4.74
C ARG A 135 14.60 -15.91 -3.61
N THR A 136 15.33 -16.79 -2.92
CA THR A 136 14.83 -17.45 -1.72
C THR A 136 14.88 -16.42 -0.60
N PHE A 137 13.75 -15.80 -0.31
CA PHE A 137 13.63 -15.04 0.94
C PHE A 137 13.65 -16.05 2.07
N ARG A 138 14.76 -16.11 2.80
CA ARG A 138 14.82 -16.86 4.05
C ARG A 138 14.26 -15.96 5.14
N PHE A 139 13.09 -16.32 5.66
CA PHE A 139 12.62 -15.71 6.89
C PHE A 139 13.58 -16.11 8.02
N VAL A 140 14.22 -15.11 8.61
CA VAL A 140 15.00 -15.28 9.84
C VAL A 140 14.11 -14.73 10.96
N PRO A 141 13.51 -15.59 11.79
CA PRO A 141 12.77 -15.11 12.95
C PRO A 141 13.73 -14.40 13.92
N TYR A 142 13.27 -13.30 14.49
CA TYR A 142 14.00 -12.54 15.52
C TYR A 142 13.22 -12.58 16.82
N LEU A 143 13.93 -12.73 17.93
CA LEU A 143 13.43 -12.46 19.27
C LEU A 143 13.87 -11.07 19.69
N ILE A 144 12.96 -10.35 20.35
CA ILE A 144 13.25 -9.06 20.97
C ILE A 144 13.58 -9.36 22.44
N THR A 145 14.80 -9.04 22.86
CA THR A 145 15.26 -9.18 24.24
C THR A 145 15.69 -7.83 24.79
N GLN A 146 15.66 -7.65 26.11
CA GLN A 146 16.20 -6.45 26.73
C GLN A 146 17.73 -6.40 26.54
N ASP A 147 18.26 -5.20 26.32
CA ASP A 147 19.70 -4.94 26.28
C ASP A 147 20.23 -4.73 27.70
N ASP A 148 20.88 -5.75 28.26
CA ASP A 148 21.48 -5.68 29.59
C ASP A 148 22.70 -4.75 29.67
N THR A 149 23.23 -4.27 28.53
CA THR A 149 24.37 -3.34 28.49
C THR A 149 23.95 -1.88 28.61
N ALA A 150 22.67 -1.58 28.40
CA ALA A 150 22.13 -0.24 28.49
C ALA A 150 21.32 -0.08 29.78
N GLU A 151 21.66 0.93 30.58
CA GLU A 151 20.93 1.24 31.80
C GLU A 151 19.55 1.83 31.45
N PRO A 152 18.46 1.36 32.07
CA PRO A 152 17.13 1.91 31.83
C PRO A 152 16.99 3.31 32.43
N GLU A 153 16.21 4.15 31.75
CA GLU A 153 15.93 5.51 32.19
C GLU A 153 14.49 5.62 32.68
N TYR A 154 14.34 6.30 33.83
CA TYR A 154 13.06 6.57 34.45
C TYR A 154 12.86 8.08 34.57
N GLU A 155 11.67 8.56 34.29
CA GLU A 155 11.35 9.97 34.44
C GLU A 155 9.91 10.15 34.89
N ALA A 156 9.63 11.21 35.65
CA ALA A 156 8.28 11.62 35.97
C ALA A 156 8.04 13.10 35.67
N TYR A 157 6.78 13.38 35.36
CA TYR A 157 6.24 14.71 35.10
C TYR A 157 5.06 14.93 36.02
N CYS A 158 5.03 16.07 36.70
CA CYS A 158 3.88 16.51 37.46
C CYS A 158 2.78 16.99 36.50
N VAL A 159 1.66 16.27 36.50
CA VAL A 159 0.46 16.56 35.70
C VAL A 159 -0.69 16.99 36.61
N SER A 160 -0.34 17.59 37.75
CA SER A 160 -1.28 18.21 38.66
C SER A 160 -1.51 19.65 38.23
N GLY A 161 -2.74 20.11 38.34
CA GLY A 161 -3.18 21.44 37.90
C GLY A 161 -4.59 21.35 37.32
N GLU A 162 -5.39 22.40 37.50
CA GLU A 162 -6.79 22.40 37.08
C GLU A 162 -6.97 22.94 35.66
N GLU A 163 -6.23 24.00 35.31
CA GLU A 163 -6.26 24.62 33.97
C GLU A 163 -5.05 24.23 33.10
N ALA A 164 -3.88 24.04 33.73
CA ALA A 164 -2.67 23.60 33.06
C ALA A 164 -1.86 22.70 33.99
N ASP A 165 -1.19 21.70 33.43
CA ASP A 165 -0.27 20.86 34.17
C ASP A 165 0.87 21.69 34.76
N CYS A 166 1.23 21.41 36.01
CA CYS A 166 2.38 22.00 36.69
C CYS A 166 3.67 21.84 35.87
N GLY A 167 3.82 20.73 35.16
CA GLY A 167 4.89 20.52 34.19
C GLY A 167 6.28 20.27 34.81
N ALA A 168 6.42 20.32 36.14
CA ALA A 168 7.67 20.01 36.81
C ALA A 168 8.11 18.57 36.49
N ALA A 169 9.39 18.37 36.18
CA ALA A 169 9.94 17.07 35.81
C ALA A 169 11.06 16.64 36.77
N SER A 170 11.19 15.33 36.98
CA SER A 170 12.32 14.76 37.71
C SER A 170 13.62 14.82 36.90
N GLY A 171 13.52 14.93 35.57
CA GLY A 171 14.60 14.57 34.65
C GLY A 171 14.86 13.06 34.62
N PRO A 172 15.75 12.61 33.72
CA PRO A 172 16.15 11.20 33.64
C PRO A 172 16.81 10.72 34.93
N CYS A 173 16.34 9.61 35.45
CA CYS A 173 16.80 8.96 36.66
C CYS A 173 17.19 7.51 36.37
N ALA A 174 18.27 7.03 36.96
CA ALA A 174 18.74 5.65 36.81
C ALA A 174 17.90 4.60 37.56
N SER A 175 16.92 5.02 38.37
CA SER A 175 16.06 4.09 39.12
C SER A 175 14.65 4.62 39.38
N PRO A 176 13.66 3.72 39.57
CA PRO A 176 12.32 4.10 40.00
C PRO A 176 12.32 4.82 41.36
N ALA A 177 13.22 4.43 42.27
CA ALA A 177 13.28 4.97 43.63
C ALA A 177 13.67 6.45 43.65
N ALA A 178 14.60 6.86 42.77
CA ALA A 178 14.99 8.26 42.61
C ALA A 178 13.82 9.12 42.10
N VAL A 179 13.03 8.60 41.16
CA VAL A 179 11.80 9.26 40.69
C VAL A 179 10.79 9.43 41.82
N GLU A 180 10.60 8.40 42.63
CA GLU A 180 9.67 8.45 43.76
C GLU A 180 10.12 9.41 44.87
N GLU A 181 11.43 9.51 45.11
CA GLU A 181 12.00 10.49 46.02
C GLU A 181 11.69 11.92 45.55
N TRP A 182 11.91 12.20 44.26
CA TRP A 182 11.55 13.48 43.65
C TRP A 182 10.04 13.76 43.78
N GLN A 183 9.18 12.77 43.50
CA GLN A 183 7.72 12.91 43.64
C GLN A 183 7.33 13.27 45.08
N ARG A 184 7.88 12.56 46.09
CA ARG A 184 7.64 12.86 47.50
C ARG A 184 8.08 14.27 47.88
N GLY A 185 9.23 14.72 47.36
CA GLY A 185 9.69 16.11 47.51
C GLY A 185 8.69 17.09 46.92
N HIS A 186 8.35 16.92 45.64
CA HIS A 186 7.44 17.80 44.94
C HIS A 186 6.04 17.85 45.58
N THR A 187 5.46 16.70 45.97
CA THR A 187 4.17 16.64 46.67
C THR A 187 4.22 17.42 47.99
N ARG A 188 5.32 17.30 48.75
CA ARG A 188 5.47 18.01 50.02
C ARG A 188 5.43 19.52 49.82
N ASP A 189 6.10 20.01 48.78
CA ASP A 189 6.29 21.43 48.54
C ASP A 189 5.08 22.08 47.85
N THR A 190 4.38 21.34 46.98
CA THR A 190 3.33 21.89 46.10
C THR A 190 1.94 21.33 46.37
N ARG A 191 1.82 20.26 47.17
CA ARG A 191 0.58 19.48 47.37
C ARG A 191 0.01 18.83 46.10
N HIS A 192 0.76 18.85 45.01
CA HIS A 192 0.44 18.11 43.80
C HIS A 192 0.55 16.60 44.04
N VAL A 193 -0.40 15.84 43.50
CA VAL A 193 -0.54 14.39 43.77
C VAL A 193 -0.71 13.54 42.51
N ARG A 194 -0.79 14.16 41.32
CA ARG A 194 -0.91 13.49 40.03
C ARG A 194 0.40 13.59 39.25
N TYR A 195 0.91 12.45 38.83
CA TYR A 195 2.19 12.31 38.12
C TYR A 195 2.06 11.35 36.94
N ARG A 196 2.67 11.70 35.81
CA ARG A 196 2.91 10.81 34.66
C ARG A 196 4.34 10.27 34.76
N ARG A 197 4.54 8.96 34.52
CA ARG A 197 5.87 8.33 34.53
C ARG A 197 6.19 7.78 33.13
N SER A 198 7.44 7.88 32.73
CA SER A 198 8.02 7.20 31.57
C SER A 198 9.13 6.26 32.02
N PHE A 199 9.25 5.15 31.31
CA PHE A 199 10.30 4.15 31.45
C PHE A 199 10.81 3.84 30.06
N THR A 200 12.13 3.94 29.88
CA THR A 200 12.81 3.64 28.64
C THR A 200 13.83 2.55 28.91
N ASP A 201 13.58 1.37 28.35
CA ASP A 201 14.58 0.33 28.19
C ASP A 201 15.05 0.25 26.74
N TYR A 202 16.18 -0.43 26.56
CA TYR A 202 16.74 -0.70 25.25
C TYR A 202 16.56 -2.18 24.95
N ALA A 203 16.31 -2.51 23.68
CA ALA A 203 16.08 -3.88 23.25
C ALA A 203 16.95 -4.25 22.05
N VAL A 204 17.42 -5.50 22.03
CA VAL A 204 18.20 -6.09 20.93
C VAL A 204 17.32 -7.08 20.17
N LEU A 205 17.48 -7.11 18.84
CA LEU A 205 16.86 -8.11 17.98
C LEU A 205 17.87 -9.21 17.68
N GLU A 206 17.66 -10.39 18.25
CA GLU A 206 18.53 -11.55 18.04
C GLU A 206 17.86 -12.57 17.12
N PRO A 207 18.56 -13.08 16.08
CA PRO A 207 18.01 -14.11 15.20
C PRO A 207 17.87 -15.44 15.96
N GLU A 208 16.69 -16.06 15.94
CA GLU A 208 16.49 -17.37 16.57
C GLU A 208 17.39 -18.40 15.90
N GLY A 209 18.35 -18.95 16.64
CA GLY A 209 19.17 -20.09 16.21
C GLY A 209 20.66 -19.82 16.01
N THR A 210 21.16 -18.61 16.24
CA THR A 210 22.62 -18.42 16.35
C THR A 210 23.08 -18.76 17.76
N ARG A 211 23.12 -20.06 18.11
CA ARG A 211 24.01 -20.49 19.19
C ARG A 211 25.43 -20.18 18.72
N ARG A 212 26.07 -19.18 19.33
CA ARG A 212 27.50 -18.93 19.15
C ARG A 212 28.24 -20.18 19.67
N SER A 213 28.82 -20.94 18.76
CA SER A 213 29.80 -21.99 19.08
C SER A 213 31.15 -21.38 19.45
#